data_AF-A0A6I3FIV7-F1
#
_entry.id   AF-A0A6I3FIV7-F1
#
_cell.length_a   1.000
_cell.length_b   1.000
_cell.length_c   1.000
_cell.angle_alpha   90.00
_cell.angle_beta   90.00
_cell.angle_gamma   90.00
#
_symmetry.space_group_name_H-M   'P 1'
#
loop_
_entity.id
_entity.type
_entity.pdbx_description
1 polymer ?
#
loop_
_entity_poly.entity_id
_entity_poly.type
_entity_poly.pdbx_seq_one_letter_code
_entity_poly.pdbx_strand_id
1 'polypeptide(L)'
;MRKISAAIICAASVALTSSVAPSAYAADGSGLLTSCVNAVNDPLYTKTTMASIMGYANVSALESAITNNTLIVWIANGSGVIAGSASANGNGQDLFCGDSNDNTIAFMDSFNNSRDYFFGGAGNDSVTATMWYSAFYGGPGNDYVDSLEEASIFDGGPGTDSYRSISINAPWASTFIQGVDTLDVTSFSIAGNVKVVNYRSSLILTLVVTTAARVSFSANGKRIAGCINKSASGSGSTFTVNCSWRPTNRGTTSLSASIVQTGSNTLTNYSHPTKVTVLSRTGSRTP
;
A
#
# COMPACT_ATOMS: atom_id res chain seq x y z
N MET A 1 12.76 18.76 -72.45
CA MET A 1 13.82 18.15 -71.63
C MET A 1 13.83 18.80 -70.26
N ARG A 2 13.15 18.19 -69.27
CA ARG A 2 13.14 18.63 -67.87
C ARG A 2 13.69 17.49 -67.02
N LYS A 3 14.81 17.74 -66.35
CA LYS A 3 15.47 16.80 -65.43
C LYS A 3 14.61 16.71 -64.17
N ILE A 4 14.18 15.50 -63.82
CA ILE A 4 13.59 15.21 -62.50
C ILE A 4 14.64 14.40 -61.74
N SER A 5 15.19 15.04 -60.71
CA SER A 5 16.15 14.45 -59.78
C SER A 5 15.45 13.44 -58.88
N ALA A 6 15.95 12.20 -58.85
CA ALA A 6 15.49 11.16 -57.95
C ALA A 6 16.06 11.41 -56.54
N ALA A 7 15.17 11.67 -55.57
CA ALA A 7 15.52 11.67 -54.15
C ALA A 7 15.39 10.24 -53.63
N ILE A 8 16.51 9.63 -53.25
CA ILE A 8 16.57 8.34 -52.58
C ILE A 8 16.09 8.56 -51.14
N ILE A 9 14.85 8.17 -50.86
CA ILE A 9 14.34 8.06 -49.49
C ILE A 9 14.87 6.74 -48.94
N CYS A 10 15.91 6.82 -48.11
CA CYS A 10 16.40 5.70 -47.33
C CYS A 10 15.39 5.45 -46.20
N ALA A 11 14.43 4.55 -46.44
CA ALA A 11 13.51 4.10 -45.40
C ALA A 11 14.31 3.25 -44.39
N ALA A 12 14.72 3.88 -43.29
CA ALA A 12 15.20 3.15 -42.12
C ALA A 12 14.04 2.30 -41.59
N SER A 13 14.08 1.00 -41.88
CA SER A 13 13.22 0.00 -41.26
C SER A 13 13.51 0.01 -39.76
N VAL A 14 12.68 0.72 -38.99
CA VAL A 14 12.61 0.56 -37.54
C VAL A 14 12.02 -0.82 -37.30
N ALA A 15 12.90 -1.80 -37.13
CA ALA A 15 12.53 -3.06 -36.53
C ALA A 15 12.13 -2.74 -35.09
N LEU A 16 10.83 -2.60 -34.83
CA LEU A 16 10.29 -2.78 -33.49
C LEU A 16 10.53 -4.25 -33.13
N THR A 17 11.71 -4.54 -32.59
CA THR A 17 11.91 -5.73 -31.80
C THR A 17 11.08 -5.53 -30.54
N SER A 18 9.82 -5.95 -30.57
CA SER A 18 9.08 -6.22 -29.35
C SER A 18 9.87 -7.30 -28.61
N SER A 19 10.72 -6.87 -27.67
CA SER A 19 11.30 -7.77 -26.69
C SER A 19 10.17 -8.20 -25.77
N VAL A 20 9.36 -9.14 -26.23
CA VAL A 20 8.76 -10.12 -25.33
C VAL A 20 9.95 -10.97 -24.91
N ALA A 21 10.70 -10.48 -23.92
CA ALA A 21 11.56 -11.37 -23.17
C ALA A 21 10.58 -12.31 -22.44
N PRO A 22 10.57 -13.62 -22.72
CA PRO A 22 10.07 -14.53 -21.70
C PRO A 22 10.87 -14.21 -20.44
N SER A 23 10.16 -13.96 -19.34
CA SER A 23 10.75 -13.77 -18.02
C SER A 23 11.83 -14.83 -17.81
N ALA A 24 13.08 -14.41 -17.85
CA ALA A 24 14.20 -15.29 -17.58
C ALA A 24 14.04 -15.75 -16.13
N TYR A 25 13.60 -17.00 -15.98
CA TYR A 25 13.60 -17.73 -14.72
C TYR A 25 15.00 -17.59 -14.11
N ALA A 26 15.14 -16.78 -13.07
CA ALA A 26 16.43 -16.63 -12.44
C ALA A 26 16.75 -17.95 -11.72
N ALA A 27 17.88 -18.56 -12.06
CA ALA A 27 18.54 -19.63 -11.31
C ALA A 27 19.05 -19.16 -9.92
N ASP A 28 18.43 -18.11 -9.38
CA ASP A 28 18.78 -17.46 -8.13
C ASP A 28 17.49 -17.15 -7.37
N GLY A 29 17.04 -18.11 -6.56
CA GLY A 29 15.90 -17.92 -5.68
C GLY A 29 16.06 -16.76 -4.70
N SER A 30 17.30 -16.37 -4.37
CA SER A 30 17.54 -15.21 -3.51
C SER A 30 17.21 -13.90 -4.21
N GLY A 31 17.57 -13.76 -5.49
CA GLY A 31 17.25 -12.61 -6.33
C GLY A 31 15.75 -12.43 -6.53
N LEU A 32 15.02 -13.52 -6.82
CA LEU A 32 13.56 -13.50 -6.97
C LEU A 32 12.86 -13.15 -5.66
N LEU A 33 13.25 -13.77 -4.54
CA LEU A 33 12.66 -13.46 -3.25
C LEU A 33 12.94 -12.01 -2.81
N THR A 34 14.11 -11.47 -3.14
CA THR A 34 14.41 -10.04 -2.91
C THR A 34 13.49 -9.14 -3.72
N SER A 35 13.27 -9.48 -4.99
CA SER A 35 12.39 -8.71 -5.87
C SER A 35 10.94 -8.74 -5.39
N CYS A 36 10.48 -9.90 -4.92
CA CYS A 36 9.17 -10.07 -4.30
C CYS A 36 8.98 -9.17 -3.07
N VAL A 37 9.90 -9.24 -2.10
CA VAL A 37 9.84 -8.40 -0.88
C VAL A 37 9.85 -6.91 -1.23
N ASN A 38 10.67 -6.52 -2.21
CA ASN A 38 10.74 -5.12 -2.66
C ASN A 38 9.47 -4.67 -3.39
N ALA A 39 8.77 -5.57 -4.08
CA ALA A 39 7.50 -5.25 -4.73
C ALA A 39 6.41 -5.01 -3.68
N VAL A 40 6.23 -5.95 -2.76
CA VAL A 40 5.25 -5.85 -1.65
C VAL A 40 5.52 -4.63 -0.79
N ASN A 41 6.80 -4.32 -0.54
CA ASN A 41 7.26 -3.11 0.16
C ASN A 41 6.58 -2.86 1.52
N ASP A 42 6.29 -3.94 2.25
CA ASP A 42 5.74 -3.89 3.60
C ASP A 42 6.81 -4.34 4.63
N PRO A 43 7.10 -3.55 5.68
CA PRO A 43 8.04 -3.94 6.73
C PRO A 43 7.72 -5.26 7.46
N LEU A 44 6.46 -5.71 7.46
CA LEU A 44 6.03 -6.97 8.04
C LEU A 44 6.44 -8.17 7.18
N TYR A 45 6.55 -8.00 5.86
CA TYR A 45 6.82 -9.08 4.90
C TYR A 45 8.28 -9.04 4.42
N THR A 46 9.19 -9.35 5.34
CA THR A 46 10.61 -9.60 5.05
C THR A 46 10.83 -11.04 4.55
N LYS A 47 12.00 -11.33 3.95
CA LYS A 47 12.37 -12.71 3.57
C LYS A 47 12.17 -13.73 4.71
N THR A 48 12.55 -13.36 5.93
CA THR A 48 12.46 -14.23 7.11
C THR A 48 11.01 -14.48 7.52
N THR A 49 10.20 -13.44 7.56
CA THR A 49 8.79 -13.57 7.96
C THR A 49 7.99 -14.31 6.89
N MET A 50 8.23 -14.05 5.60
CA MET A 50 7.63 -14.84 4.51
C MET A 50 7.99 -16.32 4.59
N ALA A 51 9.27 -16.66 4.78
CA ALA A 51 9.70 -18.05 4.95
C ALA A 51 8.98 -18.73 6.13
N SER A 52 8.86 -18.03 7.26
CA SER A 52 8.14 -18.54 8.44
C SER A 52 6.65 -18.72 8.19
N ILE A 53 5.98 -17.74 7.57
CA ILE A 53 4.55 -17.79 7.24
C ILE A 53 4.27 -18.95 6.28
N MET A 54 5.16 -19.16 5.31
CA MET A 54 5.03 -20.20 4.29
C MET A 54 5.41 -21.61 4.79
N GLY A 55 5.85 -21.73 6.05
CA GLY A 55 6.20 -23.00 6.68
C GLY A 55 7.61 -23.52 6.37
N TYR A 56 8.49 -22.70 5.81
CA TYR A 56 9.90 -23.05 5.59
C TYR A 56 10.73 -22.87 6.87
N ALA A 57 11.67 -23.78 7.10
CA ALA A 57 12.53 -23.75 8.29
C ALA A 57 13.40 -22.48 8.39
N ASN A 58 13.76 -21.88 7.25
CA ASN A 58 14.54 -20.65 7.15
C ASN A 58 14.48 -20.10 5.71
N VAL A 59 15.05 -18.91 5.51
CA VAL A 59 15.11 -18.23 4.20
C VAL A 59 15.81 -19.08 3.14
N SER A 60 16.90 -19.77 3.48
CA SER A 60 17.66 -20.60 2.52
C SER A 60 16.84 -21.77 1.98
N ALA A 61 15.97 -22.36 2.80
CA ALA A 61 15.05 -23.40 2.36
C ALA A 61 14.00 -22.88 1.36
N LEU A 62 13.44 -21.69 1.61
CA LEU A 62 12.52 -21.03 0.67
C LEU A 62 13.25 -20.67 -0.64
N GLU A 63 14.43 -20.07 -0.57
CA GLU A 63 15.25 -19.73 -1.76
C GLU A 63 15.62 -20.99 -2.57
N SER A 64 15.85 -22.12 -1.89
CA SER A 64 16.08 -23.41 -2.54
C SER A 64 14.83 -23.95 -3.24
N ALA A 65 13.64 -23.78 -2.63
CA ALA A 65 12.38 -24.18 -3.24
C ALA A 65 12.07 -23.39 -4.54
N ILE A 66 12.40 -22.09 -4.53
CA ILE A 66 12.33 -21.24 -5.73
C ILE A 66 13.32 -21.72 -6.79
N THR A 67 14.59 -21.92 -6.40
CA THR A 67 15.65 -22.34 -7.32
C THR A 67 15.38 -23.71 -7.95
N ASN A 68 14.80 -24.63 -7.18
CA ASN A 68 14.43 -25.97 -7.63
C ASN A 68 13.06 -26.03 -8.33
N ASN A 69 12.40 -24.88 -8.54
CA ASN A 69 11.12 -24.78 -9.24
C ASN A 69 9.99 -25.60 -8.59
N THR A 70 10.09 -25.86 -7.27
CA THR A 70 9.01 -26.45 -6.47
C THR A 70 8.03 -25.39 -5.99
N LEU A 71 8.48 -24.14 -5.95
CA LEU A 71 7.68 -22.95 -5.72
C LEU A 71 7.95 -21.95 -6.85
N ILE A 72 6.90 -21.40 -7.46
CA ILE A 72 7.01 -20.37 -8.51
C ILE A 72 6.68 -19.01 -7.89
N VAL A 73 7.46 -17.98 -8.25
CA VAL A 73 7.24 -16.61 -7.78
C VAL A 73 6.69 -15.76 -8.91
N TRP A 74 5.56 -15.11 -8.67
CA TRP A 74 4.91 -14.17 -9.56
C TRP A 74 4.95 -12.78 -8.94
N ILE A 75 5.52 -11.81 -9.64
CA ILE A 75 5.74 -10.46 -9.10
C ILE A 75 4.97 -9.47 -9.94
N ALA A 76 4.17 -8.62 -9.31
CA ALA A 76 3.44 -7.54 -9.94
C ALA A 76 4.39 -6.50 -10.56
N ASN A 77 3.87 -5.79 -11.55
CA ASN A 77 4.55 -4.67 -12.19
C ASN A 77 3.50 -3.67 -12.66
N GLY A 78 2.92 -2.96 -11.70
CA GLY A 78 1.80 -2.05 -11.92
C GLY A 78 0.45 -2.72 -11.69
N SER A 79 -0.62 -1.93 -11.87
CA SER A 79 -2.00 -2.35 -11.62
C SER A 79 -2.48 -3.45 -12.56
N GLY A 80 -3.41 -4.26 -12.07
CA GLY A 80 -4.15 -5.27 -12.82
C GLY A 80 -3.66 -6.69 -12.53
N VAL A 81 -3.90 -7.59 -13.48
CA VAL A 81 -3.56 -9.00 -13.31
C VAL A 81 -2.04 -9.17 -13.24
N ILE A 82 -1.54 -9.87 -12.22
CA ILE A 82 -0.12 -10.20 -12.12
C ILE A 82 0.26 -11.04 -13.34
N ALA A 83 1.23 -10.56 -14.14
CA ALA A 83 1.53 -11.14 -15.44
C ALA A 83 1.94 -12.62 -15.32
N GLY A 84 1.27 -13.48 -16.08
CA GLY A 84 1.51 -14.93 -16.08
C GLY A 84 0.78 -15.73 -15.00
N SER A 85 0.10 -15.07 -14.04
CA SER A 85 -0.64 -15.73 -12.96
C SER A 85 -1.95 -16.40 -13.39
N ALA A 86 -2.47 -16.09 -14.58
CA ALA A 86 -3.76 -16.58 -15.08
C ALA A 86 -3.82 -18.11 -15.30
N SER A 87 -2.68 -18.78 -15.20
CA SER A 87 -2.54 -20.24 -15.13
C SER A 87 -1.31 -20.50 -14.29
N ALA A 88 -1.38 -20.17 -13.00
CA ALA A 88 -0.38 -20.48 -11.99
C ALA A 88 0.01 -21.97 -12.05
N ASN A 89 0.93 -22.46 -11.22
CA ASN A 89 1.61 -23.77 -11.39
C ASN A 89 0.69 -25.02 -11.21
N GLY A 90 -0.58 -24.92 -11.62
CA GLY A 90 -1.68 -25.81 -11.28
C GLY A 90 -1.75 -25.94 -9.78
N ASN A 91 -1.89 -27.18 -9.34
CA ASN A 91 -1.89 -27.54 -7.93
C ASN A 91 -0.51 -27.39 -7.23
N GLY A 92 0.51 -26.86 -7.92
CA GLY A 92 1.82 -26.58 -7.36
C GLY A 92 1.77 -25.48 -6.31
N GLN A 93 2.91 -25.14 -5.72
CA GLN A 93 2.99 -24.02 -4.80
C GLN A 93 3.37 -22.75 -5.54
N ASP A 94 2.57 -21.69 -5.37
CA ASP A 94 2.83 -20.38 -5.93
C ASP A 94 3.01 -19.32 -4.83
N LEU A 95 3.89 -18.36 -5.10
CA LEU A 95 4.07 -17.14 -4.31
C LEU A 95 3.78 -15.94 -5.20
N PHE A 96 2.64 -15.31 -4.99
CA PHE A 96 2.26 -14.05 -5.61
C PHE A 96 2.69 -12.89 -4.73
N CYS A 97 3.39 -11.93 -5.34
CA CYS A 97 3.88 -10.73 -4.70
C CYS A 97 3.30 -9.55 -5.47
N GLY A 98 2.32 -8.87 -4.89
CA GLY A 98 1.80 -7.64 -5.42
C GLY A 98 2.74 -6.46 -5.16
N ASP A 99 2.24 -5.26 -5.38
CA ASP A 99 2.94 -3.99 -5.24
C ASP A 99 2.06 -2.90 -4.62
N SER A 100 2.34 -1.63 -4.90
CA SER A 100 1.57 -0.51 -4.35
C SER A 100 0.30 -0.18 -5.15
N ASN A 101 0.04 -0.90 -6.24
CA ASN A 101 -1.13 -0.73 -7.10
C ASN A 101 -2.12 -1.86 -6.87
N ASP A 102 -3.36 -1.68 -7.31
CA ASP A 102 -4.40 -2.72 -7.28
C ASP A 102 -3.96 -3.92 -8.14
N ASN A 103 -3.64 -5.05 -7.52
CA ASN A 103 -3.24 -6.27 -8.20
C ASN A 103 -4.33 -7.34 -8.14
N THR A 104 -4.38 -8.17 -9.18
CA THR A 104 -5.40 -9.21 -9.27
C THR A 104 -4.78 -10.53 -9.66
N ILE A 105 -5.30 -11.59 -9.06
CA ILE A 105 -5.13 -12.97 -9.51
C ILE A 105 -6.51 -13.62 -9.62
N ALA A 106 -6.65 -14.62 -10.48
CA ALA A 106 -7.92 -15.33 -10.65
C ALA A 106 -8.04 -16.46 -9.62
N PHE A 107 -7.03 -17.32 -9.58
CA PHE A 107 -7.07 -18.56 -8.81
C PHE A 107 -5.86 -18.67 -7.88
N MET A 108 -6.09 -19.31 -6.74
CA MET A 108 -5.06 -19.89 -5.88
C MET A 108 -5.47 -21.35 -5.68
N ASP A 109 -4.90 -22.24 -6.49
CA ASP A 109 -5.40 -23.58 -6.79
C ASP A 109 -4.56 -24.72 -6.19
N SER A 110 -3.78 -24.41 -5.16
CA SER A 110 -3.10 -25.40 -4.32
C SER A 110 -4.00 -26.56 -3.85
N PHE A 111 -3.42 -27.77 -3.76
CA PHE A 111 -4.11 -29.01 -3.41
C PHE A 111 -3.21 -29.93 -2.56
N ASN A 112 -3.81 -30.62 -1.57
CA ASN A 112 -3.26 -31.78 -0.84
C ASN A 112 -1.75 -31.70 -0.54
N ASN A 113 -1.40 -30.74 0.33
CA ASN A 113 -0.07 -30.41 0.87
C ASN A 113 0.73 -29.30 0.16
N SER A 114 0.21 -28.67 -0.89
CA SER A 114 0.66 -27.35 -1.34
C SER A 114 -0.25 -26.24 -0.79
N ARG A 115 0.27 -25.02 -0.67
CA ARG A 115 -0.49 -23.83 -0.27
C ARG A 115 0.06 -22.64 -1.03
N ASP A 116 -0.78 -21.95 -1.78
CA ASP A 116 -0.38 -20.73 -2.46
C ASP A 116 -0.44 -19.57 -1.49
N TYR A 117 0.45 -18.61 -1.72
CA TYR A 117 0.56 -17.43 -0.90
C TYR A 117 0.47 -16.20 -1.79
N PHE A 118 -0.45 -15.29 -1.46
CA PHE A 118 -0.52 -13.99 -2.07
C PHE A 118 -0.27 -12.93 -1.01
N PHE A 119 0.73 -12.08 -1.24
CA PHE A 119 0.98 -10.88 -0.47
C PHE A 119 0.63 -9.68 -1.35
N GLY A 120 -0.48 -9.01 -1.08
CA GLY A 120 -1.08 -7.97 -1.94
C GLY A 120 -0.22 -6.73 -2.01
N GLY A 121 0.11 -6.14 -0.86
CA GLY A 121 0.87 -4.90 -0.80
C GLY A 121 -0.04 -3.78 -0.33
N ALA A 122 0.06 -2.59 -0.94
CA ALA A 122 -0.68 -1.41 -0.47
C ALA A 122 -1.89 -1.04 -1.36
N GLY A 123 -2.12 -1.79 -2.44
CA GLY A 123 -3.21 -1.59 -3.39
C GLY A 123 -4.54 -2.14 -2.88
N ASN A 124 -5.59 -2.06 -3.69
CA ASN A 124 -6.81 -2.86 -3.47
C ASN A 124 -6.65 -4.16 -4.25
N ASP A 125 -6.15 -5.18 -3.58
CA ASP A 125 -5.75 -6.43 -4.18
C ASP A 125 -6.91 -7.44 -4.18
N SER A 126 -6.92 -8.33 -5.17
CA SER A 126 -8.09 -9.19 -5.36
C SER A 126 -7.76 -10.59 -5.86
N VAL A 127 -8.43 -11.56 -5.23
CA VAL A 127 -8.61 -12.91 -5.80
C VAL A 127 -10.01 -13.00 -6.37
N THR A 128 -10.11 -12.96 -7.71
CA THR A 128 -11.37 -12.72 -8.43
C THR A 128 -12.17 -13.98 -8.73
N ALA A 129 -11.59 -15.16 -8.53
CA ALA A 129 -12.32 -16.42 -8.51
C ALA A 129 -12.08 -17.13 -7.16
N THR A 130 -11.54 -18.34 -7.17
CA THR A 130 -11.51 -19.18 -5.98
C THR A 130 -10.11 -19.32 -5.41
N MET A 131 -10.04 -19.25 -4.07
CA MET A 131 -8.91 -19.71 -3.29
C MET A 131 -9.23 -21.07 -2.68
N TRP A 132 -8.39 -22.07 -2.96
CA TRP A 132 -8.44 -23.41 -2.36
C TRP A 132 -7.21 -23.63 -1.49
N TYR A 133 -7.42 -23.97 -0.22
CA TYR A 133 -6.37 -24.27 0.76
C TYR A 133 -5.17 -23.31 0.73
N SER A 134 -5.45 -22.03 0.50
CA SER A 134 -4.46 -20.98 0.17
C SER A 134 -4.44 -19.89 1.23
N ALA A 135 -3.46 -18.98 1.16
CA ALA A 135 -3.36 -17.84 2.07
C ALA A 135 -3.17 -16.53 1.32
N PHE A 136 -4.08 -15.59 1.52
CA PHE A 136 -3.97 -14.22 1.00
C PHE A 136 -3.80 -13.26 2.17
N TYR A 137 -2.75 -12.46 2.10
CA TYR A 137 -2.44 -11.36 2.99
C TYR A 137 -2.58 -10.07 2.18
N GLY A 138 -3.71 -9.39 2.33
CA GLY A 138 -4.07 -8.20 1.56
C GLY A 138 -3.06 -7.08 1.78
N GLY A 139 -2.91 -6.66 3.04
CA GLY A 139 -2.03 -5.57 3.42
C GLY A 139 -2.85 -4.30 3.59
N PRO A 140 -2.26 -3.11 3.48
CA PRO A 140 -3.06 -1.89 3.44
C PRO A 140 -3.89 -1.82 2.16
N GLY A 141 -5.19 -1.63 2.21
CA GLY A 141 -6.02 -1.69 1.00
C GLY A 141 -7.47 -2.00 1.32
N ASN A 142 -8.34 -1.99 0.32
CA ASN A 142 -9.63 -2.66 0.45
C ASN A 142 -9.57 -3.93 -0.37
N ASP A 143 -9.10 -5.01 0.24
CA ASP A 143 -8.80 -6.25 -0.44
C ASP A 143 -10.04 -7.13 -0.56
N TYR A 144 -10.06 -7.96 -1.60
CA TYR A 144 -11.25 -8.74 -1.94
C TYR A 144 -10.94 -10.19 -2.33
N VAL A 145 -11.80 -11.10 -1.89
CA VAL A 145 -11.81 -12.49 -2.38
C VAL A 145 -13.21 -12.91 -2.78
N ASP A 146 -13.39 -13.44 -4.00
CA ASP A 146 -14.70 -13.92 -4.45
C ASP A 146 -15.14 -15.17 -3.68
N SER A 147 -14.29 -16.20 -3.63
CA SER A 147 -14.60 -17.46 -2.93
C SER A 147 -13.43 -17.97 -2.09
N LEU A 148 -13.59 -18.03 -0.76
CA LEU A 148 -12.64 -18.61 0.18
C LEU A 148 -13.04 -20.04 0.55
N GLU A 149 -12.40 -21.02 -0.07
CA GLU A 149 -12.76 -22.44 0.07
C GLU A 149 -11.62 -23.25 0.72
N GLU A 150 -11.98 -24.42 1.23
CA GLU A 150 -11.05 -25.46 1.70
C GLU A 150 -9.99 -25.00 2.72
N ALA A 151 -10.40 -24.49 3.88
CA ALA A 151 -9.47 -24.01 4.93
C ALA A 151 -8.45 -22.97 4.42
N SER A 152 -8.90 -22.12 3.49
CA SER A 152 -8.16 -20.94 3.06
C SER A 152 -8.13 -19.89 4.16
N ILE A 153 -7.11 -19.04 4.12
CA ILE A 153 -6.93 -17.91 5.03
C ILE A 153 -6.93 -16.65 4.18
N PHE A 154 -7.77 -15.70 4.54
CA PHE A 154 -7.68 -14.33 4.05
C PHE A 154 -7.47 -13.42 5.25
N ASP A 155 -6.27 -12.83 5.34
CA ASP A 155 -5.97 -11.74 6.26
C ASP A 155 -5.97 -10.44 5.45
N GLY A 156 -7.05 -9.66 5.61
CA GLY A 156 -7.24 -8.41 4.89
C GLY A 156 -6.17 -7.37 5.23
N GLY A 157 -5.74 -7.30 6.49
CA GLY A 157 -4.83 -6.24 6.92
C GLY A 157 -5.57 -4.91 7.15
N PRO A 158 -4.88 -3.76 7.10
CA PRO A 158 -5.54 -2.46 7.23
C PRO A 158 -6.43 -2.09 6.04
N GLY A 159 -7.69 -1.79 6.32
CA GLY A 159 -8.67 -1.21 5.41
C GLY A 159 -10.01 -1.95 5.47
N THR A 160 -10.86 -1.75 4.47
CA THR A 160 -12.20 -2.37 4.42
C THR A 160 -12.21 -3.52 3.43
N ASP A 161 -11.63 -4.62 3.89
CA ASP A 161 -11.57 -5.88 3.13
C ASP A 161 -12.90 -6.62 3.14
N SER A 162 -13.13 -7.43 2.11
CA SER A 162 -14.38 -8.13 1.97
C SER A 162 -14.26 -9.43 1.20
N TYR A 163 -15.27 -10.27 1.33
CA TYR A 163 -15.40 -11.46 0.53
C TYR A 163 -16.85 -11.68 0.10
N ARG A 164 -17.06 -12.42 -0.99
CA ARG A 164 -18.41 -12.76 -1.42
C ARG A 164 -18.92 -14.06 -0.80
N SER A 165 -18.09 -15.11 -0.76
CA SER A 165 -18.44 -16.37 -0.12
C SER A 165 -17.26 -16.98 0.64
N ILE A 166 -17.55 -17.60 1.78
CA ILE A 166 -16.58 -18.30 2.63
C ILE A 166 -17.15 -19.65 3.05
N SER A 167 -16.34 -20.70 2.93
CA SER A 167 -16.64 -21.99 3.54
C SER A 167 -16.55 -21.89 5.06
N ILE A 168 -17.63 -22.17 5.78
CA ILE A 168 -17.68 -22.09 7.26
C ILE A 168 -17.84 -23.45 7.93
N ASN A 169 -18.02 -24.52 7.16
CA ASN A 169 -18.33 -25.83 7.69
C ASN A 169 -17.04 -26.62 7.97
N ALA A 170 -16.92 -27.14 9.19
CA ALA A 170 -15.83 -28.04 9.56
C ALA A 170 -15.85 -29.34 8.72
N PRO A 171 -14.68 -29.97 8.47
CA PRO A 171 -13.34 -29.59 8.95
C PRO A 171 -12.61 -28.56 8.07
N TRP A 172 -13.17 -28.17 6.91
CA TRP A 172 -12.50 -27.31 5.93
C TRP A 172 -13.02 -25.86 5.95
N ALA A 173 -13.34 -25.36 7.13
CA ALA A 173 -13.78 -23.99 7.31
C ALA A 173 -12.59 -23.04 7.02
N SER A 174 -12.82 -22.11 6.10
CA SER A 174 -11.91 -21.02 5.79
C SER A 174 -12.01 -19.92 6.86
N THR A 175 -10.97 -19.11 6.96
CA THR A 175 -10.88 -18.01 7.93
C THR A 175 -10.73 -16.68 7.20
N PHE A 176 -11.58 -15.72 7.55
CA PHE A 176 -11.39 -14.32 7.20
C PHE A 176 -11.00 -13.53 8.44
N ILE A 177 -9.88 -12.83 8.36
CA ILE A 177 -9.38 -11.91 9.37
C ILE A 177 -9.41 -10.54 8.72
N GLN A 178 -10.30 -9.66 9.18
CA GLN A 178 -10.42 -8.30 8.64
C GLN A 178 -9.15 -7.45 8.85
N GLY A 179 -8.20 -7.91 9.67
CA GLY A 179 -7.11 -7.09 10.17
C GLY A 179 -7.58 -6.03 11.19
N VAL A 180 -6.61 -5.32 11.77
CA VAL A 180 -6.87 -4.17 12.65
C VAL A 180 -6.27 -2.95 11.98
N ASP A 181 -7.14 -2.03 11.59
CA ASP A 181 -6.75 -0.67 11.27
C ASP A 181 -6.19 0.02 12.53
N THR A 182 -4.88 -0.05 12.73
CA THR A 182 -4.21 0.68 13.80
C THR A 182 -3.96 2.11 13.36
N LEU A 183 -4.60 3.06 14.03
CA LEU A 183 -4.40 4.48 13.77
C LEU A 183 -3.08 4.95 14.39
N ASP A 184 -2.11 5.30 13.55
CA ASP A 184 -0.86 5.95 13.93
C ASP A 184 -0.64 7.27 13.18
N VAL A 185 0.20 8.14 13.72
CA VAL A 185 0.58 9.43 13.15
C VAL A 185 2.02 9.36 12.67
N THR A 186 2.22 9.28 11.36
CA THR A 186 3.56 9.20 10.77
C THR A 186 4.22 10.57 10.66
N SER A 187 3.44 11.65 10.49
CA SER A 187 3.98 13.01 10.55
C SER A 187 2.95 14.07 10.92
N PHE A 188 3.43 15.12 11.60
CA PHE A 188 2.72 16.38 11.77
C PHE A 188 3.69 17.52 11.48
N SER A 189 3.45 18.26 10.40
CA SER A 189 4.34 19.32 9.92
C SER A 189 3.60 20.63 9.65
N ILE A 190 4.40 21.68 9.53
CA ILE A 190 3.99 23.03 9.11
C ILE A 190 4.73 23.31 7.81
N ALA A 191 4.05 23.89 6.82
CA ALA A 191 4.66 24.26 5.55
C ALA A 191 5.99 25.02 5.76
N GLY A 192 7.05 24.54 5.12
CA GLY A 192 8.41 25.07 5.26
C GLY A 192 9.13 24.71 6.57
N ASN A 193 8.56 23.83 7.40
CA ASN A 193 9.10 23.39 8.69
C ASN A 193 9.47 24.56 9.62
N VAL A 194 8.69 25.65 9.53
CA VAL A 194 8.97 26.89 10.25
C VAL A 194 8.60 26.77 11.72
N LYS A 195 9.46 27.32 12.60
CA LYS A 195 9.19 27.45 14.04
C LYS A 195 8.73 28.85 14.44
N VAL A 196 8.82 29.81 13.52
CA VAL A 196 8.45 31.21 13.72
C VAL A 196 7.53 31.62 12.58
N VAL A 197 6.40 32.23 12.92
CA VAL A 197 5.35 32.59 11.96
C VAL A 197 4.83 33.99 12.25
N ASN A 198 4.34 34.67 11.21
CA ASN A 198 3.80 36.01 11.37
C ASN A 198 2.31 35.98 11.74
N TYR A 199 1.91 36.93 12.58
CA TYR A 199 0.52 37.12 12.98
C TYR A 199 -0.40 37.24 11.75
N ARG A 200 -1.46 36.45 11.71
CA ARG A 200 -2.42 36.36 10.58
C ARG A 200 -1.82 35.98 9.23
N SER A 201 -0.61 35.40 9.16
CA SER A 201 -0.17 34.75 7.91
C SER A 201 -0.91 33.42 7.73
N SER A 202 -1.24 33.05 6.48
CA SER A 202 -1.81 31.74 6.17
C SER A 202 -0.69 30.72 6.03
N LEU A 203 -0.79 29.60 6.73
CA LEU A 203 0.15 28.48 6.67
C LEU A 203 -0.61 27.17 6.53
N ILE A 204 -0.03 26.20 5.82
CA ILE A 204 -0.59 24.87 5.74
C ILE A 204 0.02 24.00 6.84
N LEU A 205 -0.86 23.39 7.64
CA LEU A 205 -0.55 22.30 8.54
C LEU A 205 -0.85 21.01 7.79
N THR A 206 0.07 20.05 7.84
CA THR A 206 -0.07 18.74 7.20
C THR A 206 0.09 17.65 8.25
N LEU A 207 -0.94 16.81 8.38
CA LEU A 207 -0.91 15.60 9.20
C LEU A 207 -0.97 14.38 8.28
N VAL A 208 -0.14 13.38 8.52
CA VAL A 208 -0.18 12.09 7.83
C VAL A 208 -0.45 10.99 8.86
N VAL A 209 -1.43 10.15 8.56
CA VAL A 209 -1.88 9.04 9.40
C VAL A 209 -1.94 7.74 8.59
N THR A 210 -1.92 6.61 9.28
CA THR A 210 -1.87 5.27 8.65
C THR A 210 -3.22 4.73 8.21
N THR A 211 -4.33 5.28 8.70
CA THR A 211 -5.69 4.79 8.43
C THR A 211 -6.64 5.94 8.09
N ALA A 212 -7.71 5.63 7.36
CA ALA A 212 -8.71 6.62 6.98
C ALA A 212 -9.32 7.27 8.24
N ALA A 213 -9.23 8.60 8.36
CA ALA A 213 -9.62 9.28 9.60
C ALA A 213 -10.24 10.67 9.35
N ARG A 214 -10.89 11.20 10.37
CA ARG A 214 -11.32 12.60 10.49
C ARG A 214 -10.44 13.32 11.50
N VAL A 215 -9.86 14.44 11.08
CA VAL A 215 -8.89 15.19 11.86
C VAL A 215 -9.42 16.59 12.19
N SER A 216 -9.27 16.99 13.45
CA SER A 216 -9.54 18.33 13.93
C SER A 216 -8.27 18.95 14.52
N PHE A 217 -7.78 20.03 13.92
CA PHE A 217 -6.59 20.74 14.38
C PHE A 217 -6.94 21.78 15.45
N SER A 218 -6.03 21.96 16.40
CA SER A 218 -6.15 22.93 17.48
C SER A 218 -4.85 23.70 17.70
N ALA A 219 -4.98 24.97 18.09
CA ALA A 219 -3.89 25.84 18.51
C ALA A 219 -4.14 26.28 19.96
N ASN A 220 -3.19 26.00 20.87
CA ASN A 220 -3.34 26.21 22.32
C ASN A 220 -4.64 25.61 22.87
N GLY A 221 -4.99 24.40 22.42
CA GLY A 221 -6.22 23.69 22.82
C GLY A 221 -7.52 24.23 22.21
N LYS A 222 -7.48 25.30 21.42
CA LYS A 222 -8.65 25.82 20.70
C LYS A 222 -8.69 25.32 19.27
N ARG A 223 -9.84 24.81 18.83
CA ARG A 223 -10.05 24.34 17.45
C ARG A 223 -9.76 25.46 16.45
N ILE A 224 -9.03 25.14 15.39
CA ILE A 224 -8.73 26.06 14.29
C ILE A 224 -9.92 26.09 13.34
N ALA A 225 -10.50 27.28 13.13
CA ALA A 225 -11.63 27.45 12.22
C ALA A 225 -11.27 26.98 10.80
N GLY A 226 -12.16 26.20 10.17
CA GLY A 226 -11.94 25.60 8.85
C GLY A 226 -11.10 24.32 8.86
N CYS A 227 -10.62 23.88 10.02
CA CYS A 227 -9.77 22.69 10.18
C CYS A 227 -10.38 21.67 11.16
N ILE A 228 -11.71 21.56 11.16
CA ILE A 228 -12.47 20.66 12.03
C ILE A 228 -13.07 19.55 11.17
N ASN A 229 -12.97 18.30 11.63
CA ASN A 229 -13.49 17.10 10.98
C ASN A 229 -13.09 16.98 9.50
N LYS A 230 -11.85 17.36 9.19
CA LYS A 230 -11.28 17.23 7.86
C LYS A 230 -11.02 15.75 7.59
N SER A 231 -11.62 15.21 6.54
CA SER A 231 -11.32 13.84 6.10
C SER A 231 -9.87 13.76 5.62
N ALA A 232 -9.18 12.71 6.02
CA ALA A 232 -7.89 12.32 5.46
C ALA A 232 -8.11 11.71 4.08
N SER A 233 -7.32 12.15 3.11
CA SER A 233 -7.35 11.68 1.73
C SER A 233 -6.08 10.89 1.44
N GLY A 234 -6.22 9.74 0.79
CA GLY A 234 -5.14 8.81 0.48
C GLY A 234 -5.68 7.40 0.30
N SER A 235 -4.77 6.44 0.13
CA SER A 235 -5.04 5.01 0.01
C SER A 235 -3.89 4.22 0.65
N GLY A 236 -4.09 2.92 0.86
CA GLY A 236 -3.15 2.05 1.56
C GLY A 236 -2.89 2.56 2.98
N SER A 237 -1.61 2.71 3.36
CA SER A 237 -1.19 3.14 4.70
C SER A 237 -0.82 4.62 4.82
N THR A 238 -1.22 5.46 3.85
CA THR A 238 -0.85 6.89 3.84
C THR A 238 -2.04 7.78 3.55
N PHE A 239 -2.60 8.38 4.60
CA PHE A 239 -3.69 9.35 4.51
C PHE A 239 -3.24 10.71 4.98
N THR A 240 -3.43 11.73 4.14
CA THR A 240 -2.97 13.09 4.40
C THR A 240 -4.14 14.03 4.67
N VAL A 241 -3.98 14.92 5.65
CA VAL A 241 -4.88 16.04 5.91
C VAL A 241 -4.13 17.36 5.88
N ASN A 242 -4.62 18.28 5.05
CA ASN A 242 -4.13 19.65 5.01
C ASN A 242 -5.12 20.64 5.65
N CYS A 243 -4.59 21.56 6.45
CA CYS A 243 -5.34 22.62 7.14
C CYS A 243 -4.66 23.98 6.93
N SER A 244 -5.41 24.97 6.44
CA SER A 244 -4.91 26.36 6.40
C SER A 244 -5.12 27.06 7.73
N TRP A 245 -4.05 27.16 8.53
CA TRP A 245 -4.05 27.87 9.80
C TRP A 245 -3.64 29.34 9.64
N ARG A 246 -4.41 30.23 10.27
CA ARG A 246 -4.08 31.66 10.42
C ARG A 246 -3.98 31.99 11.91
N PRO A 247 -2.78 32.25 12.46
CA PRO A 247 -2.62 32.52 13.89
C PRO A 247 -3.45 33.73 14.34
N THR A 248 -4.29 33.54 15.37
CA THR A 248 -5.18 34.57 15.92
C THR A 248 -4.65 35.24 17.18
N ASN A 249 -3.62 34.65 17.80
CA ASN A 249 -2.91 35.17 18.97
C ASN A 249 -1.41 35.24 18.71
N ARG A 250 -0.71 36.12 19.43
CA ARG A 250 0.75 36.25 19.39
C ARG A 250 1.39 35.41 20.49
N GLY A 251 2.69 35.18 20.36
CA GLY A 251 3.48 34.40 21.31
C GLY A 251 3.57 32.92 20.96
N THR A 252 4.04 32.14 21.92
CA THR A 252 4.27 30.70 21.74
C THR A 252 2.95 29.94 21.67
N THR A 253 2.80 29.11 20.64
CA THR A 253 1.59 28.34 20.33
C THR A 253 1.92 26.86 20.27
N SER A 254 1.20 26.03 21.04
CA SER A 254 1.18 24.58 20.83
C SER A 254 0.15 24.22 19.75
N LEU A 255 0.53 23.32 18.85
CA LEU A 255 -0.38 22.75 17.86
C LEU A 255 -0.68 21.30 18.23
N SER A 256 -1.94 20.90 18.06
CA SER A 256 -2.37 19.52 18.28
C SER A 256 -3.46 19.13 17.28
N ALA A 257 -3.67 17.83 17.15
CA ALA A 257 -4.71 17.23 16.33
C ALA A 257 -5.48 16.19 17.14
N SER A 258 -6.80 16.21 17.03
CA SER A 258 -7.68 15.14 17.49
C SER A 258 -8.13 14.35 16.27
N ILE A 259 -7.91 13.04 16.30
CA ILE A 259 -8.01 12.14 15.16
C ILE A 259 -9.02 11.05 15.52
N VAL A 260 -10.07 10.93 14.74
CA VAL A 260 -11.07 9.87 14.87
C VAL A 260 -10.98 8.98 13.65
N GLN A 261 -10.66 7.72 13.86
CA GLN A 261 -10.59 6.74 12.78
C GLN A 261 -11.98 6.52 12.16
N THR A 262 -12.04 6.42 10.84
CA THR A 262 -13.30 6.18 10.12
C THR A 262 -13.76 4.75 10.38
N GLY A 263 -15.06 4.54 10.63
CA GLY A 263 -15.60 3.22 10.96
C GLY A 263 -15.33 2.77 12.42
N SER A 264 -14.59 3.55 13.20
CA SER A 264 -14.29 3.29 14.60
C SER A 264 -14.65 4.49 15.48
N ASN A 265 -14.82 4.25 16.78
CA ASN A 265 -14.97 5.31 17.79
C ASN A 265 -13.64 5.66 18.49
N THR A 266 -12.52 5.11 18.02
CA THR A 266 -11.19 5.40 18.57
C THR A 266 -10.80 6.84 18.32
N LEU A 267 -10.51 7.57 19.41
CA LEU A 267 -10.02 8.94 19.40
C LEU A 267 -8.55 8.97 19.84
N THR A 268 -7.67 9.43 18.95
CA THR A 268 -6.26 9.66 19.24
C THR A 268 -5.98 11.17 19.26
N ASN A 269 -5.27 11.63 20.29
CA ASN A 269 -4.80 13.02 20.35
C ASN A 269 -3.30 13.04 20.11
N TYR A 270 -2.85 13.86 19.17
CA TYR A 270 -1.45 14.00 18.81
C TYR A 270 -1.02 15.47 18.96
N SER A 271 0.11 15.70 19.62
CA SER A 271 0.67 17.05 19.79
C SER A 271 1.87 17.21 18.88
N HIS A 272 1.95 18.34 18.19
CA HIS A 272 3.14 18.67 17.41
C HIS A 272 4.36 18.73 18.36
N PRO A 273 5.51 18.13 17.98
CA PRO A 273 6.64 17.93 18.90
C PRO A 273 7.29 19.23 19.37
N THR A 274 7.12 20.32 18.61
CA THR A 274 7.67 21.63 18.96
C THR A 274 6.59 22.71 18.97
N LYS A 275 6.79 23.73 19.82
CA LYS A 275 5.93 24.91 19.84
C LYS A 275 6.34 25.90 18.75
N VAL A 276 5.38 26.67 18.26
CA VAL A 276 5.55 27.68 17.20
C VAL A 276 5.47 29.07 17.80
N THR A 277 6.41 29.95 17.49
CA THR A 277 6.39 31.35 17.95
C THR A 277 5.68 32.24 16.93
N VAL A 278 4.59 32.89 17.34
CA VAL A 278 3.84 33.83 16.50
C VAL A 278 4.29 35.27 16.78
N LEU A 279 4.96 35.90 15.82
CA LEU A 279 5.45 37.28 15.91
C LEU A 279 4.49 38.29 15.29
N SER A 280 4.71 39.56 15.63
CA SER A 280 4.09 40.70 14.96
C SER A 280 4.39 40.67 13.45
N ARG A 281 3.45 41.11 12.60
CA ARG A 281 3.76 41.36 11.20
C ARG A 281 4.85 42.45 11.11
N THR A 282 5.86 42.21 10.29
CA THR A 282 6.84 43.22 9.90
C THR A 282 6.27 43.98 8.69
N GLY A 283 5.86 45.23 8.91
CA GLY A 283 5.31 46.10 7.87
C GLY A 283 4.41 47.20 8.46
N SER A 284 4.79 48.46 8.26
CA SER A 284 3.98 49.62 8.66
C SER A 284 2.64 49.61 7.91
N ARG A 285 1.53 49.81 8.63
CA ARG A 285 0.27 50.19 7.98
C ARG A 285 0.47 51.59 7.44
N THR A 286 0.59 51.74 6.13
CA THR A 286 0.42 53.06 5.50
C THR A 286 -1.02 53.51 5.75
N PRO A 287 -1.23 54.73 6.27
CA PRO A 287 -2.56 55.29 6.54
C PRO A 287 -3.50 55.26 5.34
#